data_AF-A0A5J5AKU0-F1
#
_entry.id   AF-A0A5J5AKU0-F1
#
_cell.length_a   1.000
_cell.length_b   1.000
_cell.length_c   1.000
_cell.angle_alpha   90.00
_cell.angle_beta   90.00
_cell.angle_gamma   90.00
#
_symmetry.space_group_name_H-M   'P 1'
#
loop_
_entity.id
_entity.type
_entity.pdbx_description
1 polymer ?
#
loop_
_entity_poly.entity_id
_entity_poly.type
_entity_poly.pdbx_seq_one_letter_code
_entity_poly.pdbx_strand_id
1 'polypeptide(L)'
;MEEFAEASVHAGVIPPLVELLRGRLTWVEQRVAIRALGHLATYASTFPAVASHGEILELSIQLATSSLEIVYSHFYQYVDRRPSYHCDLLTRGMGGVDMESRKAEEWASQLQCWSLQLINCFAFKPEFLSTICKPEFLIKLPGMWGGLVNENSPAGIGLLRTICHHKIGRGPVASCPGIIEALCNIARSSDDWQYMAIDCLLWLVQDPSTCHKVIDKAVPALVDLAEILALGDYKKLGDSIVNVLQECIQSQGAGTQLSQ
;
A
#
# COMPACT_ATOMS: atom_id res chain seq x y z
N MET A 1 -7.46 6.90 22.84
CA MET A 1 -6.29 6.40 22.08
C MET A 1 -5.57 7.56 21.39
N GLU A 2 -6.31 8.45 20.71
CA GLU A 2 -5.77 9.70 20.13
C GLU A 2 -5.09 10.61 21.19
N GLU A 3 -5.66 10.74 22.39
CA GLU A 3 -5.05 11.50 23.50
C GLU A 3 -3.61 11.04 23.84
N PHE A 4 -3.31 9.74 23.73
CA PHE A 4 -1.96 9.23 23.96
C PHE A 4 -1.02 9.56 22.81
N ALA A 5 -1.51 9.59 21.57
CA ALA A 5 -0.74 10.04 20.42
C ALA A 5 -0.40 11.53 20.57
N GLU A 6 -1.37 12.36 20.95
CA GLU A 6 -1.17 13.77 21.23
C GLU A 6 -0.15 13.98 22.35
N ALA A 7 -0.32 13.32 23.50
CA ALA A 7 0.64 13.39 24.60
C ALA A 7 2.06 12.99 24.18
N SER A 8 2.19 11.97 23.33
CA SER A 8 3.49 11.53 22.80
C SER A 8 4.13 12.60 21.91
N VAL A 9 3.35 13.23 21.02
CA VAL A 9 3.85 14.34 20.18
C VAL A 9 4.29 15.51 21.05
N HIS A 10 3.51 15.89 22.07
CA HIS A 10 3.89 16.95 23.01
C HIS A 10 5.15 16.62 23.81
N ALA A 11 5.40 15.33 24.10
CA ALA A 11 6.62 14.86 24.73
C ALA A 11 7.84 14.84 23.79
N GLY A 12 7.70 15.23 22.52
CA GLY A 12 8.82 15.36 21.58
C GLY A 12 9.34 14.04 21.04
N VAL A 13 8.49 13.02 20.87
CA VAL A 13 8.94 11.68 20.41
C VAL A 13 9.31 11.60 18.93
N ILE A 14 8.87 12.54 18.08
CA ILE A 14 9.05 12.43 16.62
C ILE A 14 10.54 12.49 16.22
N PRO A 15 11.36 13.47 16.64
CA PRO A 15 12.78 13.50 16.29
C PRO A 15 13.55 12.20 16.60
N PRO A 16 13.49 11.60 17.82
CA PRO A 16 14.19 10.35 18.06
C PRO A 16 13.64 9.17 17.25
N LEU A 17 12.34 9.14 16.93
CA LEU A 17 11.78 8.12 16.04
C LEU A 17 12.34 8.26 14.61
N VAL A 18 12.52 9.48 14.12
CA VAL A 18 13.13 9.74 12.80
C VAL A 18 14.59 9.29 12.75
N GLU A 19 15.36 9.51 13.83
CA GLU A 19 16.74 8.98 13.93
C GLU A 19 16.80 7.46 13.80
N LEU A 20 15.86 6.75 14.45
CA LEU A 20 15.75 5.30 14.32
C LEU A 20 15.32 4.89 12.91
N LEU A 21 14.36 5.62 12.31
CA LEU A 21 13.87 5.37 10.96
C LEU A 21 14.97 5.46 9.89
N ARG A 22 15.91 6.40 10.03
CA ARG A 22 17.10 6.52 9.17
C ARG A 22 18.05 5.31 9.22
N GLY A 23 17.82 4.36 10.13
CA GLY A 23 18.66 3.18 10.27
C GLY A 23 19.92 3.45 11.09
N ARG A 24 19.88 4.42 12.01
CA ARG A 24 21.01 4.72 12.92
C ARG A 24 21.43 3.51 13.76
N LEU A 25 20.51 2.57 13.99
CA LEU A 25 20.76 1.31 14.66
C LEU A 25 20.60 0.15 13.67
N THR A 26 19.51 -0.61 13.77
CA THR A 26 19.27 -1.75 12.90
C THR A 26 17.84 -1.72 12.36
N TRP A 27 17.54 -2.65 11.46
CA TRP A 27 16.21 -2.84 10.90
C TRP A 27 15.15 -3.18 11.97
N VAL A 28 15.56 -3.73 13.12
CA VAL A 28 14.69 -3.99 14.26
C VAL A 28 14.14 -2.69 14.83
N GLU A 29 14.98 -1.68 15.02
CA GLU A 29 14.54 -0.37 15.52
C GLU A 29 13.80 0.43 14.44
N GLN A 30 14.17 0.32 13.17
CA GLN A 30 13.39 0.90 12.06
C GLN A 30 11.94 0.38 12.06
N ARG A 31 11.75 -0.93 12.31
CA ARG A 31 10.43 -1.55 12.41
C ARG A 31 9.59 -0.98 13.56
N VAL A 32 10.21 -0.66 14.70
CA VAL A 32 9.50 -0.01 15.82
C VAL A 32 9.17 1.45 15.47
N ALA A 33 10.14 2.17 14.90
CA ALA A 33 9.98 3.57 14.52
C ALA A 33 8.86 3.77 13.50
N ILE A 34 8.84 2.99 12.41
CA ILE A 34 7.81 3.09 11.38
C ILE A 34 6.42 2.80 11.96
N ARG A 35 6.31 1.84 12.90
CA ARG A 35 5.03 1.50 13.51
C ARG A 35 4.51 2.63 14.39
N ALA A 36 5.38 3.22 15.21
CA ALA A 36 5.04 4.34 16.07
C ALA A 36 4.63 5.56 15.23
N LEU A 37 5.44 5.93 14.22
CA LEU A 37 5.12 7.03 13.31
C LEU A 37 3.82 6.79 12.53
N GLY A 38 3.57 5.56 12.08
CA GLY A 38 2.32 5.13 11.48
C GLY A 38 1.11 5.40 12.39
N HIS A 39 1.20 5.04 13.67
CA HIS A 39 0.14 5.33 14.63
C HIS A 39 -0.08 6.84 14.84
N LEU A 40 0.98 7.62 14.95
CA LEU A 40 0.88 9.08 15.09
C LEU A 40 0.30 9.73 13.81
N ALA A 41 0.59 9.18 12.63
CA ALA A 41 0.08 9.72 11.37
C ALA A 41 -1.40 9.36 11.10
N THR A 42 -1.96 8.38 11.79
CA THR A 42 -3.37 7.97 11.60
C THR A 42 -4.36 9.04 12.07
N TYR A 43 -4.01 9.82 13.10
CA TYR A 43 -4.93 10.81 13.68
C TYR A 43 -4.77 12.17 13.01
N ALA A 44 -5.91 12.83 12.77
CA ALA A 44 -5.92 14.14 12.15
C ALA A 44 -5.22 15.20 13.00
N SER A 45 -5.29 15.09 14.34
CA SER A 45 -4.66 16.04 15.26
C SER A 45 -3.13 15.94 15.28
N THR A 46 -2.56 14.74 15.11
CA THR A 46 -1.11 14.52 15.18
C THR A 46 -0.42 14.37 13.82
N PHE A 47 -1.16 14.09 12.74
CA PHE A 47 -0.61 13.99 11.39
C PHE A 47 0.25 15.20 10.98
N PRO A 48 -0.14 16.47 11.21
CA PRO A 48 0.68 17.62 10.82
C PRO A 48 2.07 17.63 11.47
N ALA A 49 2.18 17.13 12.71
CA ALA A 49 3.46 17.04 13.40
C ALA A 49 4.38 15.97 12.79
N VAL A 50 3.81 14.87 12.28
CA VAL A 50 4.57 13.85 11.54
C VAL A 50 4.94 14.40 10.16
N ALA A 51 4.00 15.00 9.44
CA ALA A 51 4.19 15.48 8.08
C ALA A 51 5.17 16.66 7.97
N SER A 52 5.37 17.44 9.04
CA SER A 52 6.35 18.52 9.06
C SER A 52 7.81 18.03 8.98
N HIS A 53 8.05 16.74 9.26
CA HIS A 53 9.33 16.10 9.07
C HIS A 53 9.40 15.49 7.66
N GLY A 54 9.83 16.30 6.68
CA GLY A 54 9.71 15.99 5.25
C GLY A 54 10.34 14.68 4.78
N GLU A 55 11.37 14.18 5.48
CA GLU A 55 12.05 12.93 5.12
C GLU A 55 11.26 11.65 5.46
N ILE A 56 10.26 11.73 6.35
CA ILE A 56 9.53 10.55 6.83
C ILE A 56 8.89 9.80 5.66
N LEU A 57 8.29 10.53 4.72
CA LEU A 57 7.64 9.92 3.56
C LEU A 57 8.66 9.19 2.66
N GLU A 58 9.81 9.81 2.39
CA GLU A 58 10.84 9.24 1.53
C GLU A 58 11.48 7.99 2.17
N LEU A 59 11.81 8.05 3.46
CA LEU A 59 12.29 6.90 4.22
C LEU A 59 11.26 5.77 4.27
N SER A 60 9.97 6.10 4.40
CA SER A 60 8.90 5.09 4.38
C SER A 60 8.81 4.40 3.02
N ILE A 61 8.92 5.16 1.91
CA ILE A 61 8.94 4.61 0.55
C ILE A 61 10.16 3.69 0.37
N GLN A 62 11.34 4.14 0.81
CA GLN A 62 12.55 3.33 0.75
C GLN A 62 12.38 2.00 1.50
N LEU A 63 11.96 2.07 2.76
CA LEU A 63 11.71 0.88 3.59
C LEU A 63 10.69 -0.06 2.94
N ALA A 64 9.53 0.44 2.49
CA ALA A 64 8.54 -0.39 1.80
C ALA A 64 9.14 -1.17 0.62
N THR A 65 10.07 -0.57 -0.13
CA THR A 65 10.72 -1.23 -1.28
C THR A 65 11.89 -2.14 -0.92
N SER A 66 12.53 -1.96 0.23
CA SER A 66 13.77 -2.67 0.58
C SER A 66 13.66 -3.54 1.84
N SER A 67 12.53 -3.59 2.54
CA SER A 67 12.38 -4.34 3.80
C SER A 67 12.87 -5.79 3.73
N LEU A 68 12.48 -6.52 2.69
CA LEU A 68 12.87 -7.93 2.52
C LEU A 68 14.38 -8.05 2.30
N GLU A 69 14.96 -7.19 1.47
CA GLU A 69 16.40 -7.17 1.18
C GLU A 69 17.22 -6.77 2.41
N ILE A 70 16.76 -5.79 3.18
CA ILE A 70 17.41 -5.36 4.42
C ILE A 70 17.48 -6.53 5.40
N VAL A 71 16.38 -7.24 5.64
CA VAL A 71 16.37 -8.37 6.59
C VAL A 71 17.16 -9.54 6.02
N TYR A 72 17.09 -9.78 4.72
CA TYR A 72 17.86 -10.84 4.08
C TYR A 72 19.36 -10.62 4.25
N SER A 73 19.86 -9.47 3.80
CA SER A 73 21.28 -9.12 3.83
C SER A 73 21.82 -8.93 5.24
N HIS A 74 21.05 -8.35 6.17
CA HIS A 74 21.57 -8.05 7.51
C HIS A 74 21.37 -9.16 8.54
N PHE A 75 20.49 -10.15 8.28
CA PHE A 75 20.15 -11.17 9.27
C PHE A 75 20.06 -12.58 8.67
N TYR A 76 19.34 -12.74 7.56
CA TYR A 76 19.07 -14.08 7.02
C TYR A 76 20.33 -14.73 6.44
N GLN A 77 21.11 -13.98 5.64
CA GLN A 77 22.30 -14.47 4.93
C GLN A 77 23.44 -14.90 5.87
N TYR A 78 23.54 -14.30 7.06
CA TYR A 78 24.67 -14.48 7.97
C TYR A 78 24.27 -15.20 9.26
N VAL A 79 23.79 -16.44 9.14
CA VAL A 79 23.31 -17.27 10.27
C VAL A 79 24.28 -17.28 11.45
N ASP A 80 25.57 -17.49 11.20
CA ASP A 80 26.61 -17.58 12.25
C ASP A 80 26.99 -16.22 12.87
N ARG A 81 26.48 -15.10 12.33
CA ARG A 81 26.80 -13.74 12.77
C ARG A 81 25.56 -12.95 13.20
N ARG A 82 24.43 -13.61 13.39
CA ARG A 82 23.21 -12.96 13.88
C ARG A 82 23.46 -12.37 15.27
N PRO A 83 23.14 -11.09 15.50
CA PRO A 83 23.24 -10.50 16.83
C PRO A 83 22.34 -11.25 17.81
N SER A 84 22.88 -11.66 18.97
CA SER A 84 22.13 -12.46 19.96
C SER A 84 20.84 -11.78 20.40
N TYR A 85 20.88 -10.46 20.63
CA TYR A 85 19.70 -9.71 21.03
C TYR A 85 18.59 -9.69 19.96
N HIS A 86 18.95 -9.76 18.67
CA HIS A 86 17.95 -9.91 17.59
C HIS A 86 17.28 -11.28 17.67
N CYS A 87 18.08 -12.35 17.84
CA CYS A 87 17.56 -13.71 17.99
C CYS A 87 16.63 -13.81 19.22
N ASP A 88 17.03 -13.23 20.35
CA ASP A 88 16.24 -13.21 21.58
C ASP A 88 14.92 -12.44 21.39
N LEU A 89 14.94 -11.28 20.74
CA LEU A 89 13.75 -10.49 20.46
C LEU A 89 12.78 -11.21 19.50
N LEU A 90 13.31 -11.81 18.43
CA LEU A 90 12.52 -12.52 17.41
C LEU A 90 11.85 -13.78 17.98
N THR A 91 12.61 -14.56 18.75
CA THR A 91 12.18 -15.87 19.25
C THR A 91 11.61 -15.83 20.66
N ARG A 92 11.69 -14.67 21.34
CA ARG A 92 11.38 -14.52 22.77
C ARG A 92 12.19 -15.47 23.65
N GLY A 93 13.47 -15.66 23.29
CA GLY A 93 14.41 -16.51 24.01
C GLY A 93 14.29 -18.01 23.75
N MET A 94 13.42 -18.46 22.83
CA MET A 94 13.35 -19.88 22.45
C MET A 94 14.50 -20.31 21.52
N GLY A 95 15.09 -19.37 20.77
CA GLY A 95 16.21 -19.61 19.86
C GLY A 95 15.92 -20.59 18.72
N GLY A 96 16.98 -21.00 18.03
CA GLY A 96 16.94 -22.00 16.97
C GLY A 96 16.86 -21.39 15.57
N VAL A 97 17.78 -21.83 14.70
CA VAL A 97 18.01 -21.23 13.37
C VAL A 97 16.74 -21.17 12.53
N ASP A 98 15.93 -22.24 12.52
CA ASP A 98 14.68 -22.30 11.76
C ASP A 98 13.65 -21.28 12.28
N MET A 99 13.53 -21.17 13.60
CA MET A 99 12.59 -20.25 14.24
C MET A 99 13.02 -18.80 14.01
N GLU A 100 14.30 -18.49 14.19
CA GLU A 100 14.88 -17.18 13.93
C GLU A 100 14.65 -16.75 12.48
N SER A 101 14.92 -17.65 11.52
CA SER A 101 14.79 -17.37 10.08
C SER A 101 13.34 -17.07 9.72
N ARG A 102 12.40 -17.92 10.16
CA ARG A 102 10.97 -17.70 9.95
C ARG A 102 10.50 -16.38 10.59
N LYS A 103 10.92 -16.09 11.82
CA LYS A 103 10.52 -14.85 12.51
C LYS A 103 11.11 -13.61 11.85
N ALA A 104 12.31 -13.70 11.30
CA ALA A 104 12.91 -12.61 10.52
C ALA A 104 12.07 -12.31 9.27
N GLU A 105 11.66 -13.34 8.51
CA GLU A 105 10.76 -13.17 7.35
C GLU A 105 9.42 -12.52 7.74
N GLU A 106 8.80 -12.97 8.84
CA GLU A 106 7.58 -12.36 9.37
C GLU A 106 7.77 -10.86 9.65
N TRP A 107 8.88 -10.49 10.31
CA TRP A 107 9.14 -9.10 10.67
C TRP A 107 9.54 -8.25 9.45
N ALA A 108 10.18 -8.84 8.45
CA ALA A 108 10.44 -8.17 7.17
C ALA A 108 9.12 -7.79 6.47
N SER A 109 8.16 -8.71 6.49
CA SER A 109 6.81 -8.47 5.97
C SER A 109 6.08 -7.37 6.74
N GLN A 110 6.16 -7.40 8.07
CA GLN A 110 5.58 -6.34 8.93
C GLN A 110 6.22 -4.98 8.67
N LEU A 111 7.54 -4.92 8.51
CA LEU A 111 8.25 -3.69 8.20
C LEU A 111 7.75 -3.09 6.87
N GLN A 112 7.59 -3.92 5.83
CA GLN A 112 7.00 -3.47 4.56
C GLN A 112 5.56 -2.98 4.74
N CYS A 113 4.71 -3.74 5.43
CA CYS A 113 3.30 -3.38 5.61
C CYS A 113 3.11 -2.09 6.41
N TRP A 114 3.86 -1.91 7.49
CA TRP A 114 3.76 -0.71 8.32
C TRP A 114 4.33 0.51 7.61
N SER A 115 5.34 0.32 6.74
CA SER A 115 5.80 1.37 5.84
C SER A 115 4.69 1.78 4.86
N LEU A 116 4.03 0.81 4.22
CA LEU A 116 2.89 1.07 3.34
C LEU A 116 1.73 1.74 4.08
N GLN A 117 1.43 1.34 5.32
CA GLN A 117 0.42 1.98 6.14
C GLN A 117 0.74 3.45 6.38
N LEU A 118 1.98 3.77 6.76
CA LEU A 118 2.39 5.16 6.98
C LEU A 118 2.31 5.96 5.67
N ILE A 119 2.78 5.42 4.54
CA ILE A 119 2.63 6.06 3.22
C ILE A 119 1.15 6.30 2.90
N ASN A 120 0.27 5.36 3.25
CA ASN A 120 -1.16 5.50 3.05
C ASN A 120 -1.77 6.68 3.85
N CYS A 121 -1.29 6.94 5.07
CA CYS A 121 -1.67 8.15 5.83
C CYS A 121 -1.34 9.44 5.06
N PHE A 122 -0.19 9.50 4.38
CA PHE A 122 0.17 10.61 3.50
C PHE A 122 -0.66 10.63 2.22
N ALA A 123 -0.95 9.47 1.62
CA ALA A 123 -1.69 9.35 0.36
C ALA A 123 -3.12 9.90 0.44
N PHE A 124 -3.73 9.96 1.63
CA PHE A 124 -5.01 10.63 1.85
C PHE A 124 -4.96 12.16 1.61
N LYS A 125 -3.77 12.75 1.53
CA LYS A 125 -3.61 14.18 1.27
C LYS A 125 -3.05 14.40 -0.14
N PRO A 126 -3.78 15.10 -1.03
CA PRO A 126 -3.40 15.29 -2.43
C PRO A 126 -1.98 15.86 -2.64
N GLU A 127 -1.51 16.72 -1.73
CA GLU A 127 -0.21 17.38 -1.82
C GLU A 127 0.98 16.39 -1.82
N PHE A 128 0.84 15.20 -1.23
CA PHE A 128 1.91 14.19 -1.20
C PHE A 128 1.86 13.23 -2.39
N LEU A 129 0.79 13.24 -3.19
CA LEU A 129 0.62 12.28 -4.27
C LEU A 129 1.68 12.40 -5.36
N SER A 130 2.24 13.58 -5.60
CA SER A 130 3.34 13.75 -6.56
C SER A 130 4.60 12.97 -6.16
N THR A 131 4.91 12.91 -4.86
CA THR A 131 6.03 12.13 -4.32
C THR A 131 5.73 10.64 -4.31
N ILE A 132 4.49 10.26 -3.96
CA ILE A 132 4.06 8.86 -3.85
C ILE A 132 3.91 8.23 -5.24
N CYS A 133 3.41 8.96 -6.24
CA CYS A 133 3.10 8.42 -7.56
C CYS A 133 4.32 8.36 -8.51
N LYS A 134 5.54 8.41 -7.97
CA LYS A 134 6.76 8.22 -8.76
C LYS A 134 6.77 6.80 -9.37
N PRO A 135 7.00 6.65 -10.69
CA PRO A 135 6.87 5.35 -11.37
C PRO A 135 7.69 4.22 -10.73
N GLU A 136 8.91 4.51 -10.28
CA GLU A 136 9.84 3.54 -9.67
C GLU A 136 9.30 2.89 -8.38
N PHE A 137 8.42 3.58 -7.66
CA PHE A 137 7.73 3.04 -6.51
C PHE A 137 6.39 2.42 -6.91
N LEU A 138 5.62 3.13 -7.73
CA LEU A 138 4.25 2.75 -8.08
C LEU A 138 4.18 1.35 -8.73
N ILE A 139 5.10 1.03 -9.64
CA ILE A 139 5.12 -0.28 -10.33
C ILE A 139 5.42 -1.46 -9.39
N LYS A 140 5.99 -1.20 -8.21
CA LYS A 140 6.32 -2.23 -7.23
C LYS A 140 5.13 -2.56 -6.31
N LEU A 141 4.17 -1.64 -6.16
CA LEU A 141 3.05 -1.80 -5.23
C LEU A 141 2.25 -3.10 -5.43
N PRO A 142 1.92 -3.54 -6.66
CA PRO A 142 1.20 -4.79 -6.83
C PRO A 142 1.97 -6.03 -6.37
N GLY A 143 3.30 -5.93 -6.19
CA GLY A 143 4.14 -7.01 -5.66
C GLY A 143 4.29 -7.01 -4.14
N MET A 144 3.71 -6.04 -3.43
CA MET A 144 3.82 -5.92 -1.97
C MET A 144 2.55 -6.45 -1.31
N TRP A 145 2.49 -7.77 -1.09
CA TRP A 145 1.28 -8.49 -0.62
C TRP A 145 1.14 -8.58 0.90
N GLY A 146 2.10 -8.05 1.65
CA GLY A 146 2.09 -8.06 3.11
C GLY A 146 2.27 -9.41 3.80
N GLY A 147 2.40 -10.48 3.01
CA GLY A 147 2.75 -11.84 3.45
C GLY A 147 1.63 -12.55 4.21
N LEU A 148 1.70 -13.88 4.27
CA LEU A 148 0.69 -14.73 4.91
C LEU A 148 0.51 -14.44 6.41
N VAL A 149 1.45 -13.74 7.04
CA VAL A 149 1.44 -13.46 8.49
C VAL A 149 0.82 -12.09 8.81
N ASN A 150 0.40 -11.32 7.80
CA ASN A 150 -0.29 -10.05 7.99
C ASN A 150 -1.61 -10.01 7.23
N GLU A 151 -2.46 -11.01 7.46
CA GLU A 151 -3.76 -11.24 6.81
C GLU A 151 -4.67 -10.01 6.80
N ASN A 152 -4.55 -9.13 7.80
CA ASN A 152 -5.38 -7.92 7.92
C ASN A 152 -4.83 -6.70 7.15
N SER A 153 -3.67 -6.79 6.50
CA SER A 153 -3.10 -5.67 5.77
C SER A 153 -3.51 -5.71 4.30
N PRO A 154 -4.18 -4.65 3.78
CA PRO A 154 -4.42 -4.54 2.34
C PRO A 154 -3.15 -4.20 1.56
N ALA A 155 -2.00 -4.11 2.23
CA ALA A 155 -0.67 -3.97 1.65
C ALA A 155 -0.62 -2.97 0.47
N GLY A 156 0.05 -3.33 -0.63
CA GLY A 156 0.22 -2.45 -1.78
C GLY A 156 -1.09 -2.13 -2.51
N ILE A 157 -2.06 -3.05 -2.54
CA ILE A 157 -3.35 -2.81 -3.20
C ILE A 157 -4.20 -1.78 -2.46
N GLY A 158 -4.14 -1.75 -1.12
CA GLY A 158 -4.78 -0.73 -0.30
C GLY A 158 -4.23 0.67 -0.58
N LEU A 159 -2.92 0.79 -0.76
CA LEU A 159 -2.30 2.07 -1.13
C LEU A 159 -2.71 2.48 -2.57
N LEU A 160 -2.71 1.55 -3.53
CA LEU A 160 -3.19 1.82 -4.88
C LEU A 160 -4.65 2.31 -4.89
N ARG A 161 -5.50 1.70 -4.05
CA ARG A 161 -6.89 2.14 -3.88
C ARG A 161 -6.95 3.59 -3.39
N THR A 162 -6.19 3.95 -2.35
CA THR A 162 -6.15 5.35 -1.87
C THR A 162 -5.67 6.30 -2.96
N ILE A 163 -4.64 5.92 -3.74
CA ILE A 163 -4.14 6.74 -4.86
C ILE A 163 -5.23 6.92 -5.94
N CYS A 164 -5.88 5.85 -6.37
CA CYS A 164 -6.93 5.88 -7.40
C CYS A 164 -8.20 6.61 -6.96
N HIS A 165 -8.48 6.66 -5.65
CA HIS A 165 -9.57 7.44 -5.11
C HIS A 165 -9.40 8.94 -5.43
N HIS A 166 -8.16 9.43 -5.43
CA HIS A 166 -7.85 10.80 -5.83
C HIS A 166 -7.74 10.94 -7.35
N LYS A 167 -8.48 11.88 -7.94
CA LYS A 167 -8.44 12.18 -9.38
C LYS A 167 -7.01 12.37 -9.92
N ILE A 168 -6.16 13.08 -9.17
CA ILE A 168 -4.77 13.32 -9.56
C ILE A 168 -3.87 12.07 -9.49
N GLY A 169 -4.23 11.07 -8.69
CA GLY A 169 -3.50 9.80 -8.57
C GLY A 169 -3.83 8.80 -9.67
N ARG A 170 -5.02 8.90 -10.28
CA ARG A 170 -5.46 8.02 -11.38
C ARG A 170 -4.57 8.10 -12.60
N GLY A 171 -4.16 9.31 -12.99
CA GLY A 171 -3.31 9.54 -14.18
C GLY A 171 -1.99 8.76 -14.15
N PRO A 172 -1.19 8.87 -13.07
CA PRO A 172 0.01 8.06 -12.87
C PRO A 172 -0.26 6.55 -12.94
N VAL A 173 -1.28 6.06 -12.23
CA VAL A 173 -1.63 4.63 -12.22
C VAL A 173 -2.01 4.12 -13.62
N ALA A 174 -2.87 4.84 -14.32
CA ALA A 174 -3.28 4.53 -15.70
C ALA A 174 -2.13 4.53 -16.71
N SER A 175 -1.04 5.22 -16.39
CA SER A 175 0.14 5.31 -17.26
C SER A 175 1.13 4.16 -17.04
N CYS A 176 0.82 3.21 -16.15
CA CYS A 176 1.64 2.03 -15.87
C CYS A 176 0.89 0.74 -16.27
N PRO A 177 1.09 0.21 -17.50
CA PRO A 177 0.35 -0.96 -17.99
C PRO A 177 0.48 -2.22 -17.13
N GLY A 178 1.63 -2.42 -16.49
CA GLY A 178 1.85 -3.54 -15.57
C GLY A 178 1.01 -3.46 -14.30
N ILE A 179 0.68 -2.25 -13.83
CA ILE A 179 -0.24 -2.08 -12.70
C ILE A 179 -1.66 -2.44 -13.11
N ILE A 180 -2.10 -2.01 -14.30
CA ILE A 180 -3.44 -2.35 -14.80
C ILE A 180 -3.60 -3.87 -14.94
N GLU A 181 -2.59 -4.54 -15.46
CA GLU A 181 -2.58 -6.01 -15.54
C GLU A 181 -2.64 -6.66 -14.16
N ALA A 182 -1.85 -6.17 -13.21
CA ALA A 182 -1.90 -6.68 -11.84
C ALA A 182 -3.27 -6.43 -11.17
N LEU A 183 -3.87 -5.26 -11.37
CA LEU A 183 -5.22 -4.95 -10.90
C LEU A 183 -6.26 -5.89 -11.52
N CYS A 184 -6.20 -6.15 -12.83
CA CYS A 184 -7.09 -7.12 -13.49
C CYS A 184 -6.91 -8.54 -12.96
N ASN A 185 -5.71 -8.93 -12.57
CA ASN A 185 -5.44 -10.25 -11.98
C ASN A 185 -5.95 -10.34 -10.53
N ILE A 186 -5.70 -9.32 -9.71
CA ILE A 186 -6.19 -9.26 -8.33
C ILE A 186 -7.73 -9.20 -8.31
N ALA A 187 -8.34 -8.40 -9.18
CA ALA A 187 -9.79 -8.27 -9.28
C ALA A 187 -10.48 -9.59 -9.66
N ARG A 188 -9.79 -10.53 -10.31
CA ARG A 188 -10.31 -11.87 -10.65
C ARG A 188 -9.79 -12.98 -9.72
N SER A 189 -9.02 -12.63 -8.70
CA SER A 189 -8.56 -13.56 -7.69
C SER A 189 -9.62 -13.80 -6.62
N SER A 190 -9.40 -14.79 -5.75
CA SER A 190 -10.21 -15.01 -4.53
C SER A 190 -9.57 -14.39 -3.29
N ASP A 191 -8.75 -13.35 -3.47
CA ASP A 191 -8.09 -12.61 -2.41
C ASP A 191 -9.10 -11.73 -1.64
N ASP A 192 -8.93 -11.58 -0.32
CA ASP A 192 -9.83 -10.77 0.52
C ASP A 192 -9.85 -9.29 0.10
N TRP A 193 -8.81 -8.84 -0.61
CA TRP A 193 -8.68 -7.48 -1.12
C TRP A 193 -9.11 -7.34 -2.59
N GLN A 194 -9.75 -8.35 -3.17
CA GLN A 194 -10.28 -8.34 -4.55
C GLN A 194 -11.12 -7.08 -4.83
N TYR A 195 -11.98 -6.67 -3.90
CA TYR A 195 -12.84 -5.49 -4.06
C TYR A 195 -12.03 -4.20 -4.24
N MET A 196 -10.84 -4.10 -3.63
CA MET A 196 -10.00 -2.92 -3.73
C MET A 196 -9.45 -2.74 -5.14
N ALA A 197 -9.12 -3.85 -5.81
CA ALA A 197 -8.70 -3.84 -7.20
C ALA A 197 -9.87 -3.49 -8.14
N ILE A 198 -11.07 -4.01 -7.86
CA ILE A 198 -12.30 -3.66 -8.59
C ILE A 198 -12.56 -2.16 -8.48
N ASP A 199 -12.53 -1.58 -7.27
CA ASP A 199 -12.70 -0.14 -7.05
C ASP A 199 -11.69 0.67 -7.88
N CYS A 200 -10.41 0.27 -7.89
CA CYS A 200 -9.39 0.92 -8.71
C CYS A 200 -9.76 0.91 -10.20
N LEU A 201 -10.12 -0.26 -10.74
CA LEU A 201 -10.47 -0.40 -12.15
C LEU A 201 -11.69 0.43 -12.51
N LEU A 202 -12.73 0.43 -11.68
CA LEU A 202 -13.93 1.24 -11.88
C LEU A 202 -13.60 2.73 -11.92
N TRP A 203 -12.83 3.25 -10.95
CA TRP A 203 -12.46 4.66 -10.93
C TRP A 203 -11.60 5.08 -12.13
N LEU A 204 -10.71 4.20 -12.61
CA LEU A 204 -9.88 4.47 -13.79
C LEU A 204 -10.69 4.45 -15.10
N VAL A 205 -11.69 3.58 -15.20
CA VAL A 205 -12.57 3.46 -16.36
C VAL A 205 -13.59 4.61 -16.40
N GLN A 206 -14.13 5.02 -15.25
CA GLN A 206 -15.06 6.15 -15.13
C GLN A 206 -14.40 7.51 -15.38
N ASP A 207 -13.09 7.64 -15.14
CA ASP A 207 -12.41 8.91 -15.32
C ASP A 207 -12.07 9.15 -16.81
N PRO A 208 -12.64 10.18 -17.46
CA PRO A 208 -12.40 10.44 -18.89
C PRO A 208 -10.93 10.64 -19.24
N SER A 209 -10.12 11.12 -18.28
CA SER A 209 -8.68 11.36 -18.49
C SER A 209 -7.84 10.08 -18.52
N THR A 210 -8.37 8.97 -18.00
CA THR A 210 -7.66 7.68 -17.94
C THR A 210 -8.34 6.55 -18.69
N CYS A 211 -9.66 6.63 -18.90
CA CYS A 211 -10.48 5.60 -19.53
C CYS A 211 -9.83 5.03 -20.81
N HIS A 212 -9.49 5.90 -21.76
CA HIS A 212 -8.88 5.51 -23.04
C HIS A 212 -7.56 4.74 -22.92
N LYS A 213 -6.85 4.81 -21.78
CA LYS A 213 -5.60 4.06 -21.55
C LYS A 213 -5.82 2.68 -20.97
N VAL A 214 -6.94 2.48 -20.26
CA VAL A 214 -7.17 1.29 -19.44
C VAL A 214 -8.29 0.40 -19.97
N ILE A 215 -9.20 0.96 -20.78
CA ILE A 215 -10.46 0.32 -21.18
C ILE A 215 -10.26 -1.06 -21.79
N ASP A 216 -9.29 -1.22 -22.69
CA ASP A 216 -9.02 -2.47 -23.40
C ASP A 216 -8.66 -3.64 -22.47
N LYS A 217 -8.02 -3.35 -21.33
CA LYS A 217 -7.63 -4.35 -20.33
C LYS A 217 -8.64 -4.46 -19.18
N ALA A 218 -9.18 -3.32 -18.74
CA ALA A 218 -10.02 -3.24 -17.57
C ALA A 218 -11.44 -3.78 -17.84
N VAL A 219 -12.02 -3.48 -19.02
CA VAL A 219 -13.39 -3.88 -19.33
C VAL A 219 -13.56 -5.40 -19.37
N PRO A 220 -12.72 -6.19 -20.06
CA PRO A 220 -12.84 -7.65 -20.02
C PRO A 220 -12.80 -8.20 -18.60
N ALA A 221 -11.86 -7.71 -17.78
CA ALA A 221 -11.74 -8.15 -16.39
C ALA A 221 -12.96 -7.77 -15.54
N LEU A 222 -13.58 -6.61 -15.78
CA LEU A 222 -14.80 -6.18 -15.09
C LEU A 222 -16.03 -6.96 -15.56
N VAL A 223 -16.15 -7.27 -16.86
CA VAL A 223 -17.25 -8.07 -17.42
C VAL A 223 -17.29 -9.46 -16.79
N ASP A 224 -16.13 -10.11 -16.60
CA ASP A 224 -16.02 -11.41 -15.92
C ASP A 224 -16.60 -11.38 -14.49
N LEU A 225 -16.70 -10.19 -13.88
CA LEU A 225 -17.14 -9.97 -12.50
C LEU A 225 -18.57 -9.40 -12.41
N ALA A 226 -19.22 -9.12 -13.54
CA ALA A 226 -20.54 -8.47 -13.59
C ALA A 226 -21.65 -9.31 -12.93
N GLU A 227 -21.48 -10.63 -12.85
CA GLU A 227 -22.43 -11.55 -12.20
C GLU A 227 -22.18 -11.73 -10.69
N ILE A 228 -21.16 -11.08 -10.12
CA ILE A 228 -20.87 -11.18 -8.68
C ILE A 228 -21.98 -10.49 -7.87
N LEU A 229 -22.73 -11.31 -7.13
CA LEU A 229 -23.83 -10.84 -6.27
C LEU A 229 -23.34 -10.19 -4.97
N ALA A 230 -22.28 -10.75 -4.38
CA ALA A 230 -21.68 -10.26 -3.14
C ALA A 230 -20.20 -10.65 -3.03
N LEU A 231 -19.39 -9.77 -2.43
CA LEU A 231 -18.00 -10.02 -2.09
C LEU A 231 -17.75 -9.54 -0.65
N GLY A 232 -17.77 -10.47 0.31
CA GLY A 232 -17.79 -10.12 1.74
C GLY A 232 -19.00 -9.23 2.08
N ASP A 233 -18.73 -8.06 2.69
CA ASP A 233 -19.77 -7.07 3.01
C ASP A 233 -20.24 -6.23 1.82
N TYR A 234 -19.56 -6.32 0.66
CA TYR A 234 -19.94 -5.58 -0.54
C TYR A 234 -21.09 -6.29 -1.26
N LYS A 235 -22.31 -5.75 -1.09
CA LYS A 235 -23.52 -6.21 -1.79
C LYS A 235 -23.69 -5.43 -3.09
N LYS A 236 -24.19 -6.09 -4.15
CA LYS A 236 -24.51 -5.47 -5.46
C LYS A 236 -23.29 -4.91 -6.20
N LEU A 237 -22.13 -5.58 -6.05
CA LEU A 237 -20.92 -5.18 -6.77
C LEU A 237 -21.08 -5.38 -8.28
N GLY A 238 -21.69 -6.49 -8.70
CA GLY A 238 -22.04 -6.75 -10.11
C GLY A 238 -22.89 -5.65 -10.73
N ASP A 239 -23.97 -5.22 -10.04
CA ASP A 239 -24.82 -4.10 -10.51
C ASP A 239 -24.01 -2.81 -10.70
N SER A 240 -23.10 -2.53 -9.76
CA SER A 240 -22.23 -1.34 -9.84
C SER A 240 -21.30 -1.40 -11.05
N ILE A 241 -20.71 -2.58 -11.31
CA ILE A 241 -19.89 -2.81 -12.49
C ILE A 241 -20.70 -2.60 -13.78
N VAL A 242 -21.89 -3.22 -13.87
CA VAL A 242 -22.76 -3.11 -15.06
C VAL A 242 -23.12 -1.65 -15.34
N ASN A 243 -23.49 -0.88 -14.33
CA ASN A 243 -23.82 0.54 -14.47
C ASN A 243 -22.63 1.34 -15.04
N VAL A 244 -21.43 1.15 -14.49
CA VAL A 244 -20.21 1.83 -14.98
C VAL A 244 -19.90 1.47 -16.43
N LEU A 245 -20.02 0.20 -16.79
CA LEU A 245 -19.76 -0.25 -18.16
C LEU A 245 -20.77 0.35 -19.16
N GLN A 246 -22.05 0.45 -18.77
CA GLN A 246 -23.08 1.09 -19.60
C GLN A 246 -22.80 2.59 -19.81
N GLU A 247 -22.42 3.31 -18.76
CA GLU A 247 -22.03 4.74 -18.84
C GLU A 247 -20.82 4.94 -19.77
N CYS A 248 -19.85 4.02 -19.73
CA CYS A 248 -18.69 4.06 -20.60
C CYS A 248 -19.06 3.85 -22.08
N ILE A 249 -19.96 2.90 -22.37
CA ILE A 249 -20.43 2.67 -23.74
C ILE A 249 -21.19 3.90 -24.27
N GLN A 250 -22.04 4.51 -23.44
CA GLN A 250 -22.83 5.69 -23.82
C GLN A 250 -21.95 6.92 -24.07
N SER A 251 -20.94 7.16 -23.21
CA SER A 251 -20.01 8.28 -23.37
C SER A 251 -19.11 8.14 -24.59
N GLN A 252 -18.74 6.91 -24.98
CA GLN A 252 -18.01 6.68 -26.24
C GLN A 252 -18.90 6.80 -27.48
N GLY A 253 -20.17 6.38 -27.40
CA GLY A 253 -21.14 6.51 -28.51
C GLY A 253 -21.50 7.97 -28.84
N ALA A 254 -21.53 8.86 -27.85
CA ALA A 254 -21.80 10.28 -28.05
C ALA A 254 -20.64 11.04 -28.73
N GLY A 255 -19.40 10.58 -28.58
CA GLY A 255 -18.22 11.17 -29.24
C GLY A 255 -18.21 10.98 -30.76
N THR A 256 -18.78 9.87 -31.24
CA THR A 256 -18.82 9.52 -32.68
C THR A 256 -19.94 10.25 -33.44
N GLN A 257 -20.94 10.79 -32.75
CA GLN A 257 -22.05 11.53 -33.37
C GLN A 257 -21.76 13.03 -33.58
N LEU A 258 -20.70 13.57 -32.98
CA LEU A 258 -20.29 14.99 -33.12
C LEU A 258 -19.21 15.21 -34.18
N SER A 259 -18.81 14.16 -34.91
CA SER A 259 -17.80 14.19 -35.97
C SER A 259 -18.35 13.84 -37.36
N GLN A 260 -19.65 14.04 -37.60
CA GLN A 260 -20.28 13.96 -38.94
C GLN A 260 -20.81 15.32 -39.37
#